data_AF-A0A7Z9M9A0-F1
#
_entry.id   AF-A0A7Z9M9A0-F1
#
_cell.length_a   1.000
_cell.length_b   1.000
_cell.length_c   1.000
_cell.angle_alpha   90.00
_cell.angle_beta   90.00
_cell.angle_gamma   90.00
#
_symmetry.space_group_name_H-M   'P 1'
#
loop_
_entity.id
_entity.type
_entity.pdbx_description
1 polymer ?
#
loop_
_entity_poly.entity_id
_entity_poly.type
_entity_poly.pdbx_seq_one_letter_code
_entity_poly.pdbx_strand_id
1 'polypeptide(L)'
;RDSVTNEPLDIISGFQIAGSDDEEMKKRIACEACPGFGSCGGMFTYNTMQTFIGVLGMEPLHMISPPSDDKRRIEQFPNELVGYLSAMIDSQLTPRAIVNRDSLRNAMIVSMAIGGSTNVLLHSPEIARAAGFCNFSEEIMSPEEFNHLSQHVVPVLVDARPFGNYSMVDIDEKGGVQVIVKELLDAGLLNGEMLTCTGETLAQQVERLNPPAPDGVVIYSVKDPYKPTGGLRVLGGNLSPEFSAVLKLAGVEGGLEDNIFVGKARVFDGESGLLYSLENEPNIFKNYDIIIVRYEGPSGAPGMPEMLDSTSRITTLCRDQGIVVGLMTDGRFSGGSVGLVVGHVGPEAALGGEIALIEDGDEIVIDLNINEINCTELTDRATLNKRKSAWKKVVEDNNGIHPSVGKVDTRLLNRMRHSAVSAKFGGGMHPDRKLWVSDPRDPVETSFTPSNKYRPDTGTAF
;
A
#
# COMPACT_ATOMS: atom_id res chain seq x y z
N ARG A 1 5.20 -1.37 -25.81
CA ARG A 1 5.80 -2.71 -25.99
C ARG A 1 7.23 -2.50 -26.43
N ASP A 2 8.11 -3.41 -26.06
CA ASP A 2 9.51 -3.42 -26.46
C ASP A 2 9.65 -3.60 -27.97
N SER A 3 10.36 -2.72 -28.66
CA SER A 3 10.52 -2.79 -30.12
C SER A 3 11.34 -3.99 -30.60
N VAL A 4 12.11 -4.64 -29.72
CA VAL A 4 12.96 -5.79 -30.04
C VAL A 4 12.28 -7.10 -29.64
N THR A 5 11.82 -7.23 -28.39
CA THR A 5 11.24 -8.48 -27.87
C THR A 5 9.72 -8.56 -28.04
N ASN A 6 9.06 -7.44 -28.34
CA ASN A 6 7.60 -7.28 -28.35
C ASN A 6 6.92 -7.54 -26.99
N GLU A 7 7.70 -7.62 -25.91
CA GLU A 7 7.18 -7.80 -24.55
C GLU A 7 6.53 -6.51 -24.03
N PRO A 8 5.53 -6.61 -23.13
CA PRO A 8 4.92 -5.43 -22.52
C PRO A 8 5.89 -4.76 -21.53
N LEU A 9 6.23 -3.50 -21.81
CA LEU A 9 7.04 -2.64 -20.95
C LEU A 9 6.15 -1.73 -20.11
N ASP A 10 6.67 -1.31 -18.97
CA ASP A 10 6.13 -0.25 -18.12
C ASP A 10 7.26 0.54 -17.44
N ILE A 11 6.89 1.50 -16.60
CA ILE A 11 7.86 2.32 -15.86
C ILE A 11 8.85 1.48 -15.02
N ILE A 12 8.42 0.35 -14.46
CA ILE A 12 9.28 -0.54 -13.65
C ILE A 12 10.34 -1.18 -14.53
N SER A 13 9.98 -1.51 -15.77
CA SER A 13 10.93 -2.05 -16.75
C SER A 13 12.11 -1.10 -16.95
N GLY A 14 11.86 0.22 -16.99
CA GLY A 14 12.90 1.24 -17.06
C GLY A 14 13.78 1.34 -15.81
N PHE A 15 13.20 1.19 -14.62
CA PHE A 15 13.97 1.18 -13.36
C PHE A 15 14.84 -0.07 -13.20
N GLN A 16 14.34 -1.24 -13.60
CA GLN A 16 15.06 -2.52 -13.47
C GLN A 16 16.33 -2.57 -14.32
N ILE A 17 16.32 -1.89 -15.47
CA ILE A 17 17.45 -1.85 -16.41
C ILE A 17 18.35 -0.63 -16.22
N ALA A 18 18.06 0.24 -15.24
CA ALA A 18 18.84 1.46 -14.99
C ALA A 18 20.32 1.18 -14.67
N GLY A 19 20.61 0.04 -14.04
CA GLY A 19 21.97 -0.42 -13.73
C GLY A 19 22.68 -1.16 -14.86
N SER A 20 22.07 -1.34 -16.03
CA SER A 20 22.70 -2.02 -17.18
C SER A 20 23.83 -1.18 -17.79
N ASP A 21 24.91 -1.83 -18.23
CA ASP A 21 25.98 -1.21 -19.03
C ASP A 21 25.57 -0.98 -20.49
N ASP A 22 24.47 -1.59 -20.95
CA ASP A 22 23.95 -1.42 -22.31
C ASP A 22 23.13 -0.12 -22.44
N GLU A 23 23.82 0.97 -22.83
CA GLU A 23 23.22 2.28 -23.05
C GLU A 23 22.15 2.31 -24.15
N GLU A 24 22.28 1.49 -25.21
CA GLU A 24 21.31 1.45 -26.30
C GLU A 24 20.00 0.82 -25.81
N MET A 25 20.09 -0.30 -25.10
CA MET A 25 18.95 -0.93 -24.44
C MET A 25 18.30 0.00 -23.42
N LYS A 26 19.10 0.70 -22.60
CA LYS A 26 18.58 1.68 -21.61
C LYS A 26 17.77 2.77 -22.25
N LYS A 27 18.33 3.43 -23.26
CA LYS A 27 17.64 4.50 -23.97
C LYS A 27 16.35 4.00 -24.60
N ARG A 28 16.39 2.82 -25.23
CA ARG A 28 15.23 2.23 -25.91
C ARG A 28 14.10 1.92 -24.93
N ILE A 29 14.38 1.18 -23.86
CA ILE A 29 13.36 0.85 -22.85
C ILE A 29 12.83 2.12 -22.18
N ALA A 30 13.69 3.08 -21.83
CA ALA A 30 13.26 4.35 -21.24
C ALA A 30 12.31 5.15 -22.16
N CYS A 31 12.54 5.14 -23.48
CA CYS A 31 11.66 5.80 -24.45
C CYS A 31 10.36 5.04 -24.72
N GLU A 32 10.35 3.71 -24.58
CA GLU A 32 9.22 2.85 -24.95
C GLU A 32 8.31 2.44 -23.78
N ALA A 33 8.81 2.55 -22.55
CA ALA A 33 8.09 2.21 -21.31
C ALA A 33 6.89 3.12 -21.03
N CYS A 34 6.94 4.38 -21.48
CA CYS A 34 5.93 5.41 -21.23
C CYS A 34 5.46 6.04 -22.56
N PRO A 35 4.61 5.35 -23.34
CA PRO A 35 4.30 5.73 -24.72
C PRO A 35 3.35 6.94 -24.87
N GLY A 36 2.78 7.45 -23.78
CA GLY A 36 1.76 8.51 -23.83
C GLY A 36 1.42 9.10 -22.47
N PHE A 37 0.30 9.82 -22.40
CA PHE A 37 -0.23 10.37 -21.17
C PHE A 37 -1.05 9.33 -20.40
N GLY A 38 -0.93 9.36 -19.08
CA GLY A 38 -1.62 8.44 -18.19
C GLY A 38 -0.84 8.17 -16.92
N SER A 39 -1.40 7.31 -16.07
CA SER A 39 -0.77 6.83 -14.84
C SER A 39 -0.01 5.52 -15.07
N CYS A 40 0.66 5.03 -14.03
CA CYS A 40 1.31 3.72 -14.07
C CYS A 40 0.27 2.60 -14.26
N GLY A 41 0.50 1.68 -15.20
CA GLY A 41 -0.49 0.66 -15.58
C GLY A 41 -0.71 -0.47 -14.57
N GLY A 42 0.25 -0.78 -13.69
CA GLY A 42 0.10 -1.83 -12.67
C GLY A 42 -0.79 -1.43 -11.49
N MET A 43 -1.09 -2.37 -10.59
CA MET A 43 -1.76 -2.16 -9.31
C MET A 43 -0.84 -1.48 -8.27
N PHE A 44 -0.33 -0.32 -8.66
CA PHE A 44 0.36 0.64 -7.80
C PHE A 44 -0.66 1.57 -7.13
N THR A 45 -0.15 2.62 -6.47
CA THR A 45 -0.96 3.58 -5.70
C THR A 45 -2.08 4.21 -6.52
N TYR A 46 -1.82 4.63 -7.77
CA TYR A 46 -2.85 5.26 -8.59
C TYR A 46 -4.05 4.34 -8.82
N ASN A 47 -3.85 3.15 -9.39
CA ASN A 47 -4.94 2.22 -9.69
C ASN A 47 -5.60 1.65 -8.44
N THR A 48 -4.83 1.48 -7.36
CA THR A 48 -5.39 1.12 -6.05
C THR A 48 -6.33 2.19 -5.54
N MET A 49 -5.91 3.46 -5.58
CA MET A 49 -6.71 4.57 -5.05
C MET A 49 -7.88 4.94 -5.95
N GLN A 50 -7.78 4.82 -7.28
CA GLN A 50 -8.95 4.95 -8.17
C GLN A 50 -9.99 3.86 -7.88
N THR A 51 -9.54 2.61 -7.71
CA THR A 51 -10.42 1.51 -7.30
C THR A 51 -11.05 1.78 -5.92
N PHE A 52 -10.24 2.22 -4.95
CA PHE A 52 -10.72 2.59 -3.62
C PHE A 52 -11.79 3.69 -3.68
N ILE A 53 -11.53 4.80 -4.40
CA ILE A 53 -12.43 5.95 -4.52
C ILE A 53 -13.72 5.58 -5.26
N GLY A 54 -13.64 4.73 -6.29
CA GLY A 54 -14.81 4.24 -7.00
C GLY A 54 -15.70 3.34 -6.14
N VAL A 55 -15.12 2.40 -5.39
CA VAL A 55 -15.87 1.53 -4.46
C VAL A 55 -16.40 2.30 -3.26
N LEU A 56 -15.67 3.33 -2.82
CA LEU A 56 -16.13 4.29 -1.82
C LEU A 56 -17.39 5.04 -2.29
N GLY A 57 -17.66 5.04 -3.60
CA GLY A 57 -18.82 5.65 -4.23
C GLY A 57 -18.55 7.07 -4.73
N MET A 58 -17.31 7.53 -4.77
CA MET A 58 -16.95 8.91 -5.17
C MET A 58 -16.57 9.03 -6.65
N GLU A 59 -16.57 7.91 -7.40
CA GLU A 59 -16.37 7.82 -8.84
C GLU A 59 -17.28 6.71 -9.41
N PRO A 60 -17.86 6.87 -10.62
CA PRO A 60 -18.63 5.79 -11.25
C PRO A 60 -17.74 4.58 -11.58
N LEU A 61 -18.16 3.36 -11.20
CA LEU A 61 -17.33 2.16 -11.32
C LEU A 61 -16.80 1.89 -12.73
N HIS A 62 -17.60 2.14 -13.77
CA HIS A 62 -17.23 1.86 -15.16
C HIS A 62 -16.19 2.83 -15.74
N MET A 63 -15.83 3.89 -15.01
CA MET A 63 -14.86 4.91 -15.44
C MET A 63 -13.45 4.71 -14.89
N ILE A 64 -13.27 3.73 -14.00
CA ILE A 64 -12.01 3.48 -13.26
C ILE A 64 -10.94 2.88 -14.17
N SER A 65 -11.26 1.78 -14.85
CA SER A 65 -10.29 0.97 -15.60
C SER A 65 -9.92 1.49 -17.00
N PRO A 66 -10.80 2.17 -17.76
CA PRO A 66 -10.47 2.63 -19.11
C PRO A 66 -9.19 3.48 -19.17
N PRO A 67 -8.28 3.22 -20.13
CA PRO A 67 -7.02 3.97 -20.23
C PRO A 67 -7.26 5.46 -20.54
N SER A 68 -6.24 6.27 -20.29
CA SER A 68 -6.38 7.73 -20.35
C SER A 68 -6.72 8.26 -21.75
N ASP A 69 -6.24 7.58 -22.79
CA ASP A 69 -6.50 7.86 -24.20
C ASP A 69 -7.71 7.11 -24.78
N ASP A 70 -8.45 6.38 -23.95
CA ASP A 70 -9.67 5.67 -24.38
C ASP A 70 -10.76 6.66 -24.79
N LYS A 71 -11.41 6.38 -25.93
CA LYS A 71 -12.51 7.20 -26.45
C LYS A 71 -13.64 7.38 -25.45
N ARG A 72 -13.97 6.36 -24.66
CA ARG A 72 -14.97 6.47 -23.59
C ARG A 72 -14.59 7.59 -22.62
N ARG A 73 -13.31 7.68 -22.23
CA ARG A 73 -12.81 8.69 -21.29
C ARG A 73 -12.75 10.10 -21.88
N ILE A 74 -12.39 10.24 -23.15
CA ILE A 74 -12.23 11.55 -23.80
C ILE A 74 -13.52 12.12 -24.40
N GLU A 75 -14.44 11.26 -24.86
CA GLU A 75 -15.64 11.69 -25.64
C GLU A 75 -16.96 11.43 -24.89
N GLN A 76 -17.07 10.35 -24.12
CA GLN A 76 -18.33 9.91 -23.51
C GLN A 76 -18.47 10.34 -22.04
N PHE A 77 -17.53 9.93 -21.19
CA PHE A 77 -17.59 10.13 -19.73
C PHE A 77 -17.73 11.58 -19.28
N PRO A 78 -17.14 12.60 -19.94
CA PRO A 78 -17.35 13.98 -19.53
C PRO A 78 -18.83 14.38 -19.51
N ASN A 79 -19.63 13.93 -20.49
CA ASN A 79 -21.06 14.22 -20.53
C ASN A 79 -21.83 13.49 -19.44
N GLU A 80 -21.50 12.23 -19.16
CA GLU A 80 -22.09 11.45 -18.06
C GLU A 80 -21.79 12.08 -16.69
N LEU A 81 -20.55 12.53 -16.47
CA LEU A 81 -20.12 13.18 -15.24
C LEU A 81 -20.89 14.48 -14.98
N VAL A 82 -21.18 15.28 -16.01
CA VAL A 82 -22.05 16.45 -15.87
C VAL A 82 -23.46 16.04 -15.42
N GLY A 83 -23.99 14.95 -15.98
CA GLY A 83 -25.28 14.40 -15.57
C GLY A 83 -25.30 13.98 -14.10
N TYR A 84 -24.31 13.20 -13.67
CA TYR A 84 -24.18 12.79 -12.26
C TYR A 84 -24.01 13.97 -11.31
N LEU A 85 -23.20 14.97 -11.69
CA LEU A 85 -23.03 16.18 -10.88
C LEU A 85 -24.34 16.97 -10.75
N SER A 86 -25.10 17.14 -11.83
CA SER A 86 -26.42 17.79 -11.78
C SER A 86 -27.37 17.04 -10.85
N ALA A 87 -27.43 15.72 -10.96
CA ALA A 87 -28.28 14.89 -10.10
C ALA A 87 -27.88 14.97 -8.61
N MET A 88 -26.58 15.00 -8.31
CA MET A 88 -26.09 15.20 -6.94
C MET A 88 -26.48 16.58 -6.39
N ILE A 89 -26.40 17.64 -7.20
CA ILE A 89 -26.82 18.98 -6.80
C ILE A 89 -28.33 19.02 -6.51
N ASP A 90 -29.14 18.47 -7.42
CA ASP A 90 -30.60 18.46 -7.30
C ASP A 90 -31.09 17.67 -6.07
N SER A 91 -30.41 16.55 -5.76
CA SER A 91 -30.70 15.71 -4.59
C SER A 91 -29.99 16.14 -3.31
N GLN A 92 -29.15 17.18 -3.35
CA GLN A 92 -28.27 17.60 -2.26
C GLN A 92 -27.37 16.47 -1.71
N LEU A 93 -26.96 15.55 -2.59
CA LEU A 93 -26.06 14.48 -2.23
C LEU A 93 -24.64 15.02 -2.02
N THR A 94 -24.17 15.01 -0.77
CA THR A 94 -22.85 15.54 -0.40
C THR A 94 -21.80 14.42 -0.26
N PRO A 95 -20.50 14.74 -0.38
CA PRO A 95 -19.44 13.74 -0.18
C PRO A 95 -19.52 13.01 1.18
N ARG A 96 -19.90 13.69 2.27
CA ARG A 96 -20.04 13.07 3.61
C ARG A 96 -21.24 12.12 3.73
N ALA A 97 -22.21 12.20 2.81
CA ALA A 97 -23.32 11.26 2.72
C ALA A 97 -22.92 9.97 1.96
N ILE A 98 -21.98 10.06 1.02
CA ILE A 98 -21.41 8.92 0.27
C ILE A 98 -20.33 8.22 1.11
N VAL A 99 -19.34 8.99 1.58
CA VAL A 99 -18.23 8.50 2.38
C VAL A 99 -18.75 8.27 3.80
N ASN A 100 -18.90 7.01 4.21
CA ASN A 100 -19.33 6.59 5.54
C ASN A 100 -18.48 5.38 5.98
N ARG A 101 -18.75 4.85 7.19
CA ARG A 101 -17.98 3.74 7.75
C ARG A 101 -17.93 2.52 6.82
N ASP A 102 -19.08 2.11 6.31
CA ASP A 102 -19.20 0.89 5.51
C ASP A 102 -18.69 1.08 4.08
N SER A 103 -18.83 2.26 3.47
CA SER A 103 -18.22 2.52 2.16
C SER A 103 -16.69 2.55 2.25
N LEU A 104 -16.11 3.04 3.36
CA LEU A 104 -14.68 2.92 3.63
C LEU A 104 -14.25 1.45 3.83
N ARG A 105 -15.04 0.64 4.56
CA ARG A 105 -14.78 -0.80 4.74
C ARG A 105 -14.85 -1.55 3.41
N ASN A 106 -15.85 -1.28 2.57
CA ASN A 106 -15.96 -1.83 1.22
C ASN A 106 -14.68 -1.51 0.41
N ALA A 107 -14.27 -0.25 0.38
CA ALA A 107 -13.10 0.18 -0.38
C ALA A 107 -11.79 -0.48 0.11
N MET A 108 -11.65 -0.69 1.42
CA MET A 108 -10.53 -1.45 2.01
C MET A 108 -10.56 -2.93 1.61
N ILE A 109 -11.71 -3.58 1.67
CA ILE A 109 -11.88 -4.99 1.28
C ILE A 109 -11.51 -5.18 -0.20
N VAL A 110 -11.97 -4.30 -1.09
CA VAL A 110 -11.59 -4.37 -2.50
C VAL A 110 -10.09 -4.12 -2.68
N SER A 111 -9.49 -3.19 -1.91
CA SER A 111 -8.05 -2.94 -1.95
C SER A 111 -7.22 -4.16 -1.52
N MET A 112 -7.69 -4.94 -0.55
CA MET A 112 -7.10 -6.25 -0.21
C MET A 112 -7.24 -7.26 -1.36
N ALA A 113 -8.43 -7.30 -1.97
CA ALA A 113 -8.78 -8.26 -3.01
C ALA A 113 -8.06 -8.02 -4.34
N ILE A 114 -7.61 -6.80 -4.62
CA ILE A 114 -6.81 -6.49 -5.80
C ILE A 114 -5.30 -6.53 -5.54
N GLY A 115 -4.86 -6.92 -4.33
CA GLY A 115 -3.46 -6.87 -3.96
C GLY A 115 -2.87 -5.46 -4.06
N GLY A 116 -3.64 -4.46 -3.63
CA GLY A 116 -3.37 -3.05 -3.83
C GLY A 116 -2.05 -2.56 -3.21
N SER A 117 -1.76 -1.28 -3.43
CA SER A 117 -0.64 -0.58 -2.80
C SER A 117 -0.84 -0.46 -1.28
N THR A 118 0.23 -0.64 -0.52
CA THR A 118 0.24 -0.40 0.94
C THR A 118 -0.13 1.05 1.29
N ASN A 119 0.10 2.00 0.38
CA ASN A 119 -0.27 3.41 0.53
C ASN A 119 -1.77 3.62 0.75
N VAL A 120 -2.63 2.64 0.46
CA VAL A 120 -4.06 2.71 0.83
C VAL A 120 -4.24 2.94 2.33
N LEU A 121 -3.35 2.40 3.19
CA LEU A 121 -3.38 2.62 4.64
C LEU A 121 -2.82 3.98 5.08
N LEU A 122 -2.29 4.79 4.15
CA LEU A 122 -1.97 6.19 4.40
C LEU A 122 -3.08 7.12 3.91
N HIS A 123 -3.68 6.77 2.77
CA HIS A 123 -4.74 7.59 2.17
C HIS A 123 -6.10 7.37 2.84
N SER A 124 -6.43 6.13 3.25
CA SER A 124 -7.73 5.84 3.85
C SER A 124 -7.96 6.56 5.19
N PRO A 125 -6.97 6.72 6.10
CA PRO A 125 -7.17 7.53 7.30
C PRO A 125 -7.41 9.02 7.00
N GLU A 126 -6.71 9.59 6.00
CA GLU A 126 -6.92 10.99 5.58
C GLU A 126 -8.30 11.20 4.95
N ILE A 127 -8.76 10.27 4.11
CA ILE A 127 -10.12 10.32 3.53
C ILE A 127 -11.18 10.18 4.61
N ALA A 128 -11.00 9.22 5.54
CA ALA A 128 -11.91 9.07 6.67
C ALA A 128 -11.97 10.34 7.52
N ARG A 129 -10.83 11.01 7.72
CA ARG A 129 -10.73 12.29 8.42
C ARG A 129 -11.44 13.42 7.71
N ALA A 130 -11.27 13.54 6.39
CA ALA A 130 -12.02 14.51 5.59
C ALA A 130 -13.55 14.27 5.68
N ALA A 131 -13.97 13.03 5.94
CA ALA A 131 -15.37 12.67 6.16
C ALA A 131 -15.84 12.84 7.63
N GLY A 132 -14.94 13.20 8.55
CA GLY A 132 -15.23 13.49 9.95
C GLY A 132 -14.88 12.39 10.96
N PHE A 133 -14.19 11.31 10.55
CA PHE A 133 -13.73 10.25 11.45
C PHE A 133 -12.29 10.52 11.89
N CYS A 134 -12.02 10.53 13.20
CA CYS A 134 -10.73 10.92 13.74
C CYS A 134 -9.68 9.82 13.61
N ASN A 135 -10.05 8.61 14.00
CA ASN A 135 -9.17 7.46 14.13
C ASN A 135 -9.69 6.27 13.31
N PHE A 136 -9.07 6.05 12.16
CA PHE A 136 -9.45 4.98 11.23
C PHE A 136 -9.47 3.59 11.89
N SER A 137 -8.44 3.28 12.69
CA SER A 137 -8.30 1.97 13.33
C SER A 137 -9.36 1.70 14.40
N GLU A 138 -9.86 2.74 15.05
CA GLU A 138 -10.88 2.60 16.11
C GLU A 138 -12.30 2.70 15.56
N GLU A 139 -12.53 3.57 14.58
CA GLU A 139 -13.88 3.91 14.12
C GLU A 139 -14.29 3.13 12.85
N ILE A 140 -13.33 2.67 12.04
CA ILE A 140 -13.59 2.10 10.71
C ILE A 140 -13.22 0.63 10.62
N MET A 141 -11.95 0.29 10.87
CA MET A 141 -11.45 -1.08 10.75
C MET A 141 -10.19 -1.26 11.60
N SER A 142 -10.27 -2.13 12.61
CA SER A 142 -9.12 -2.40 13.48
C SER A 142 -8.05 -3.25 12.78
N PRO A 143 -6.79 -3.23 13.25
CA PRO A 143 -5.76 -4.14 12.75
C PRO A 143 -6.15 -5.62 12.84
N GLU A 144 -6.88 -6.00 13.89
CA GLU A 144 -7.39 -7.37 14.09
C GLU A 144 -8.42 -7.74 13.03
N GLU A 145 -9.44 -6.88 12.79
CA GLU A 145 -10.41 -7.07 11.71
C GLU A 145 -9.70 -7.13 10.35
N PHE A 146 -8.80 -6.18 10.08
CA PHE A 146 -8.04 -6.11 8.83
C PHE A 146 -7.29 -7.43 8.57
N ASN A 147 -6.57 -7.92 9.57
CA ASN A 147 -5.78 -9.14 9.45
C ASN A 147 -6.68 -10.38 9.35
N HIS A 148 -7.76 -10.48 10.13
CA HIS A 148 -8.71 -11.59 10.00
C HIS A 148 -9.32 -11.65 8.60
N LEU A 149 -9.80 -10.51 8.09
CA LEU A 149 -10.36 -10.40 6.75
C LEU A 149 -9.34 -10.87 5.70
N SER A 150 -8.11 -10.37 5.76
CA SER A 150 -7.08 -10.74 4.80
C SER A 150 -6.55 -12.18 5.01
N GLN A 151 -6.59 -12.77 6.21
CA GLN A 151 -6.11 -14.15 6.46
C GLN A 151 -7.13 -15.19 6.00
N HIS A 152 -8.40 -14.94 6.27
CA HIS A 152 -9.40 -15.99 6.21
C HIS A 152 -10.50 -15.70 5.19
N VAL A 153 -10.88 -14.43 5.01
CA VAL A 153 -12.15 -14.08 4.36
C VAL A 153 -11.96 -13.59 2.92
N VAL A 154 -11.03 -12.68 2.68
CA VAL A 154 -10.86 -11.94 1.42
C VAL A 154 -9.69 -12.52 0.62
N PRO A 155 -9.91 -13.15 -0.54
CA PRO A 155 -8.83 -13.58 -1.43
C PRO A 155 -8.34 -12.46 -2.36
N VAL A 156 -7.20 -12.67 -3.02
CA VAL A 156 -6.78 -11.84 -4.18
C VAL A 156 -7.42 -12.38 -5.46
N LEU A 157 -8.03 -11.48 -6.25
CA LEU A 157 -8.82 -11.79 -7.45
C LEU A 157 -8.15 -11.37 -8.76
N VAL A 158 -6.99 -10.72 -8.74
CA VAL A 158 -6.37 -10.21 -9.97
C VAL A 158 -4.94 -10.72 -10.11
N ASP A 159 -4.58 -11.15 -11.32
CA ASP A 159 -3.18 -11.38 -11.71
C ASP A 159 -2.61 -10.09 -12.29
N ALA A 160 -2.17 -9.15 -11.45
CA ALA A 160 -1.70 -7.85 -11.92
C ALA A 160 -0.36 -7.43 -11.33
N ARG A 161 0.45 -6.73 -12.13
CA ARG A 161 1.73 -6.15 -11.69
C ARG A 161 1.50 -5.28 -10.45
N PRO A 162 2.43 -5.26 -9.48
CA PRO A 162 3.81 -5.76 -9.58
C PRO A 162 4.03 -7.23 -9.25
N PHE A 163 2.99 -7.98 -8.84
CA PHE A 163 3.14 -9.39 -8.46
C PHE A 163 2.65 -10.37 -9.52
N GLY A 164 1.79 -9.90 -10.42
CA GLY A 164 1.23 -10.65 -11.51
C GLY A 164 1.72 -10.18 -12.88
N ASN A 165 1.09 -10.69 -13.93
CA ASN A 165 1.52 -10.48 -15.31
C ASN A 165 0.84 -9.29 -16.01
N TYR A 166 -0.39 -8.98 -15.62
CA TYR A 166 -1.26 -8.04 -16.34
C TYR A 166 -1.30 -6.63 -15.71
N SER A 167 -1.98 -5.71 -16.38
CA SER A 167 -2.14 -4.30 -16.03
C SER A 167 -3.63 -3.89 -15.98
N MET A 168 -3.90 -2.64 -15.59
CA MET A 168 -5.27 -2.11 -15.56
C MET A 168 -5.95 -2.09 -16.94
N VAL A 169 -5.17 -1.98 -18.03
CA VAL A 169 -5.73 -2.06 -19.40
C VAL A 169 -6.26 -3.46 -19.68
N ASP A 170 -5.54 -4.50 -19.26
CA ASP A 170 -6.01 -5.88 -19.39
C ASP A 170 -7.27 -6.12 -18.52
N ILE A 171 -7.33 -5.52 -17.32
CA ILE A 171 -8.53 -5.58 -16.46
C ILE A 171 -9.73 -4.93 -17.16
N ASP A 172 -9.55 -3.74 -17.75
CA ASP A 172 -10.59 -3.07 -18.53
C ASP A 172 -11.10 -3.93 -19.70
N GLU A 173 -10.19 -4.54 -20.47
CA GLU A 173 -10.54 -5.44 -21.57
C GLU A 173 -11.38 -6.65 -21.12
N LYS A 174 -11.26 -7.08 -19.87
CA LYS A 174 -12.05 -8.17 -19.26
C LYS A 174 -13.31 -7.71 -18.54
N GLY A 175 -13.69 -6.45 -18.73
CA GLY A 175 -14.92 -5.89 -18.18
C GLY A 175 -14.72 -4.99 -16.97
N GLY A 176 -13.48 -4.67 -16.60
CA GLY A 176 -13.14 -3.61 -15.64
C GLY A 176 -13.33 -3.99 -14.17
N VAL A 177 -13.06 -3.02 -13.30
CA VAL A 177 -13.18 -3.13 -11.83
C VAL A 177 -14.59 -3.55 -11.39
N GLN A 178 -15.63 -3.22 -12.14
CA GLN A 178 -17.00 -3.65 -11.85
C GLN A 178 -17.17 -5.18 -11.82
N VAL A 179 -16.35 -5.96 -12.54
CA VAL A 179 -16.35 -7.44 -12.44
C VAL A 179 -15.88 -7.87 -11.05
N ILE A 180 -14.82 -7.25 -10.55
CA ILE A 180 -14.24 -7.54 -9.22
C ILE A 180 -15.24 -7.18 -8.12
N VAL A 181 -15.86 -5.99 -8.22
CA VAL A 181 -16.88 -5.54 -7.26
C VAL A 181 -18.09 -6.47 -7.25
N LYS A 182 -18.55 -6.90 -8.43
CA LYS A 182 -19.65 -7.87 -8.56
C LYS A 182 -19.33 -9.19 -7.87
N GLU A 183 -18.15 -9.76 -8.13
CA GLU A 183 -17.73 -11.03 -7.51
C GLU A 183 -17.69 -10.95 -5.97
N LEU A 184 -17.21 -9.83 -5.43
CA LEU A 184 -17.16 -9.60 -3.98
C LEU A 184 -18.55 -9.35 -3.37
N LEU A 185 -19.42 -8.60 -4.04
CA LEU A 185 -20.83 -8.43 -3.63
C LEU A 185 -21.55 -9.79 -3.61
N ASP A 186 -21.47 -10.55 -4.70
CA ASP A 186 -22.13 -11.85 -4.84
C ASP A 186 -21.64 -12.86 -3.78
N ALA A 187 -20.40 -12.73 -3.33
CA ALA A 187 -19.82 -13.57 -2.29
C ALA A 187 -20.23 -13.21 -0.86
N GLY A 188 -20.84 -12.02 -0.64
CA GLY A 188 -21.23 -11.50 0.68
C GLY A 188 -20.16 -10.62 1.35
N LEU A 189 -19.16 -10.14 0.59
CA LEU A 189 -17.99 -9.43 1.12
C LEU A 189 -18.16 -7.91 1.17
N LEU A 190 -19.10 -7.35 0.41
CA LEU A 190 -19.33 -5.91 0.33
C LEU A 190 -20.76 -5.55 0.72
N ASN A 191 -20.94 -4.40 1.37
CA ASN A 191 -22.25 -3.82 1.63
C ASN A 191 -22.77 -3.14 0.36
N GLY A 192 -23.74 -3.77 -0.30
CA GLY A 192 -24.34 -3.28 -1.55
C GLY A 192 -25.22 -2.04 -1.40
N GLU A 193 -25.67 -1.71 -0.18
CA GLU A 193 -26.60 -0.59 0.10
C GLU A 193 -25.91 0.78 0.16
N MET A 194 -24.58 0.82 0.02
CA MET A 194 -23.82 2.07 0.05
C MET A 194 -24.13 2.92 -1.17
N LEU A 195 -24.56 4.16 -0.94
CA LEU A 195 -24.86 5.15 -1.97
C LEU A 195 -23.58 5.59 -2.71
N THR A 196 -23.70 5.85 -4.00
CA THR A 196 -22.60 6.32 -4.86
C THR A 196 -22.92 7.69 -5.48
N CYS A 197 -21.92 8.32 -6.11
CA CYS A 197 -22.02 9.60 -6.79
C CYS A 197 -22.97 9.58 -8.01
N THR A 198 -23.41 8.40 -8.43
CA THR A 198 -24.41 8.24 -9.49
C THR A 198 -25.85 8.37 -8.97
N GLY A 199 -26.04 8.44 -7.66
CA GLY A 199 -27.37 8.38 -7.01
C GLY A 199 -27.90 6.96 -6.81
N GLU A 200 -27.19 5.95 -7.32
CA GLU A 200 -27.48 4.53 -7.16
C GLU A 200 -26.72 3.97 -5.95
N THR A 201 -27.24 2.91 -5.33
CA THR A 201 -26.45 2.08 -4.43
C THR A 201 -25.38 1.31 -5.22
N LEU A 202 -24.33 0.83 -4.54
CA LEU A 202 -23.26 0.05 -5.16
C LEU A 202 -23.82 -1.19 -5.88
N ALA A 203 -24.77 -1.89 -5.26
CA ALA A 203 -25.44 -3.05 -5.87
C ALA A 203 -26.27 -2.67 -7.10
N GLN A 204 -27.04 -1.58 -7.04
CA GLN A 204 -27.82 -1.09 -8.18
C GLN A 204 -26.93 -0.71 -9.36
N GLN A 205 -25.80 -0.05 -9.09
CA GLN A 205 -24.84 0.32 -10.12
C GLN A 205 -24.25 -0.93 -10.81
N VAL A 206 -23.87 -1.94 -10.03
CA VAL A 206 -23.35 -3.21 -10.58
C VAL A 206 -24.42 -3.93 -11.40
N GLU A 207 -25.67 -3.96 -10.93
CA GLU A 207 -26.79 -4.56 -11.67
C GLU A 207 -27.05 -3.84 -13.00
N ARG A 208 -27.05 -2.51 -13.01
CA ARG A 208 -27.19 -1.70 -14.24
C ARG A 208 -26.04 -1.94 -15.22
N LEU A 209 -24.81 -2.00 -14.72
CA LEU A 209 -23.63 -2.23 -15.55
C LEU A 209 -23.56 -3.65 -16.11
N ASN A 210 -24.18 -4.62 -15.42
CA ASN A 210 -24.23 -6.04 -15.79
C ASN A 210 -22.89 -6.56 -16.33
N PRO A 211 -21.79 -6.46 -15.53
CA PRO A 211 -20.47 -6.85 -16.00
C PRO A 211 -20.39 -8.35 -16.27
N PRO A 212 -19.49 -8.78 -17.18
CA PRO A 212 -19.32 -10.20 -17.51
C PRO A 212 -18.82 -11.00 -16.29
N ALA A 213 -18.86 -12.33 -16.42
CA ALA A 213 -18.18 -13.20 -15.47
C ALA A 213 -16.65 -12.98 -15.52
N PRO A 214 -15.92 -13.21 -14.41
CA PRO A 214 -14.46 -13.20 -14.42
C PRO A 214 -13.92 -14.18 -15.47
N ASP A 215 -12.84 -13.79 -16.15
CA ASP A 215 -12.27 -14.57 -17.26
C ASP A 215 -11.39 -15.74 -16.78
N GLY A 216 -10.98 -15.74 -15.51
CA GLY A 216 -10.14 -16.76 -14.91
C GLY A 216 -8.67 -16.69 -15.34
N VAL A 217 -8.26 -15.58 -15.95
CA VAL A 217 -6.87 -15.34 -16.39
C VAL A 217 -6.37 -14.01 -15.84
N VAL A 218 -7.09 -12.92 -16.10
CA VAL A 218 -6.76 -11.59 -15.54
C VAL A 218 -7.53 -11.35 -14.25
N ILE A 219 -8.84 -11.64 -14.28
CA ILE A 219 -9.77 -11.50 -13.17
C ILE A 219 -10.29 -12.89 -12.80
N TYR A 220 -10.12 -13.25 -11.54
CA TYR A 220 -10.49 -14.52 -10.95
C TYR A 220 -11.77 -14.38 -10.12
N SER A 221 -12.47 -15.50 -9.93
CA SER A 221 -13.65 -15.55 -9.08
C SER A 221 -13.28 -15.65 -7.60
N VAL A 222 -14.19 -15.31 -6.68
CA VAL A 222 -13.96 -15.54 -5.24
C VAL A 222 -13.85 -17.04 -4.92
N LYS A 223 -14.53 -17.89 -5.70
CA LYS A 223 -14.53 -19.34 -5.53
C LYS A 223 -13.20 -19.97 -5.92
N ASP A 224 -12.60 -19.49 -7.01
CA ASP A 224 -11.31 -19.95 -7.54
C ASP A 224 -10.39 -18.73 -7.74
N PRO A 225 -9.82 -18.21 -6.64
CA PRO A 225 -9.08 -16.95 -6.65
C PRO A 225 -7.63 -17.11 -7.09
N TYR A 226 -7.01 -16.01 -7.52
CA TYR A 226 -5.58 -15.95 -7.84
C TYR A 226 -4.71 -16.31 -6.63
N LYS A 227 -5.02 -15.76 -5.44
CA LYS A 227 -4.42 -16.20 -4.16
C LYS A 227 -5.50 -16.39 -3.09
N PRO A 228 -5.35 -17.39 -2.22
CA PRO A 228 -6.37 -17.69 -1.21
C PRO A 228 -6.42 -16.65 -0.09
N THR A 229 -5.34 -15.95 0.22
CA THR A 229 -5.33 -14.89 1.25
C THR A 229 -5.28 -13.51 0.61
N GLY A 230 -5.70 -12.49 1.34
CA GLY A 230 -5.66 -11.10 0.94
C GLY A 230 -4.23 -10.60 0.76
N GLY A 231 -4.08 -9.54 -0.05
CA GLY A 231 -2.77 -9.09 -0.50
C GLY A 231 -1.99 -8.23 0.49
N LEU A 232 -2.57 -7.90 1.66
CA LEU A 232 -2.01 -6.94 2.63
C LEU A 232 -2.11 -7.47 4.07
N ARG A 233 -1.15 -7.10 4.91
CA ARG A 233 -1.12 -7.37 6.36
C ARG A 233 -0.71 -6.11 7.11
N VAL A 234 -1.30 -5.89 8.28
CA VAL A 234 -0.80 -4.90 9.26
C VAL A 234 -0.03 -5.66 10.33
N LEU A 235 1.18 -5.21 10.64
CA LEU A 235 2.06 -5.88 11.59
C LEU A 235 2.18 -5.06 12.88
N GLY A 236 2.07 -5.75 14.02
CA GLY A 236 2.43 -5.25 15.34
C GLY A 236 3.85 -5.65 15.74
N GLY A 237 4.05 -5.93 17.03
CA GLY A 237 5.33 -6.39 17.57
C GLY A 237 6.20 -5.24 18.09
N ASN A 238 7.41 -5.58 18.56
CA ASN A 238 8.29 -4.61 19.23
C ASN A 238 8.85 -3.54 18.28
N LEU A 239 8.90 -3.80 16.97
CA LEU A 239 9.31 -2.81 15.98
C LEU A 239 8.14 -1.96 15.46
N SER A 240 6.89 -2.42 15.62
CA SER A 240 5.70 -1.65 15.28
C SER A 240 4.64 -1.69 16.39
N PRO A 241 4.92 -1.12 17.57
CA PRO A 241 4.03 -1.22 18.73
C PRO A 241 2.69 -0.50 18.54
N GLU A 242 2.57 0.36 17.53
CA GLU A 242 1.33 1.08 17.20
C GLU A 242 0.51 0.46 16.06
N PHE A 243 0.94 -0.70 15.53
CA PHE A 243 0.34 -1.38 14.37
C PHE A 243 0.33 -0.50 13.10
N SER A 244 1.47 0.11 12.78
CA SER A 244 1.64 0.96 11.60
C SER A 244 2.31 0.26 10.43
N ALA A 245 3.12 -0.76 10.70
CA ALA A 245 3.86 -1.50 9.68
C ALA A 245 2.89 -2.24 8.75
N VAL A 246 3.13 -2.15 7.45
CA VAL A 246 2.30 -2.79 6.42
C VAL A 246 3.16 -3.68 5.54
N LEU A 247 2.73 -4.92 5.36
CA LEU A 247 3.36 -5.90 4.49
C LEU A 247 2.45 -6.22 3.30
N LYS A 248 3.04 -6.23 2.10
CA LYS A 248 2.39 -6.69 0.87
C LYS A 248 2.64 -8.18 0.64
N LEU A 249 1.61 -9.02 0.82
CA LEU A 249 1.69 -10.47 0.61
C LEU A 249 1.49 -10.91 -0.84
N ALA A 250 0.78 -10.09 -1.63
CA ALA A 250 0.45 -10.46 -3.01
C ALA A 250 1.70 -10.73 -3.87
N GLY A 251 2.86 -10.15 -3.54
CA GLY A 251 4.12 -10.30 -4.28
C GLY A 251 5.22 -11.10 -3.60
N VAL A 252 4.93 -11.86 -2.54
CA VAL A 252 5.98 -12.64 -1.86
C VAL A 252 6.34 -13.87 -2.70
N GLU A 253 7.57 -13.88 -3.22
CA GLU A 253 8.10 -14.94 -4.10
C GLU A 253 8.86 -16.04 -3.34
N GLY A 254 9.24 -15.80 -2.07
CA GLY A 254 9.95 -16.80 -1.25
C GLY A 254 10.35 -16.29 0.13
N GLY A 255 11.11 -17.12 0.85
CA GLY A 255 11.74 -16.78 2.14
C GLY A 255 10.91 -17.03 3.39
N LEU A 256 9.62 -17.35 3.26
CA LEU A 256 8.77 -17.76 4.38
C LEU A 256 8.88 -19.27 4.62
N GLU A 257 9.22 -19.66 5.84
CA GLU A 257 9.08 -21.02 6.36
C GLU A 257 8.02 -20.99 7.46
N ASP A 258 6.94 -21.77 7.32
CA ASP A 258 5.79 -21.78 8.24
C ASP A 258 5.25 -20.37 8.58
N ASN A 259 5.12 -19.52 7.55
CA ASN A 259 4.69 -18.11 7.66
C ASN A 259 5.64 -17.20 8.47
N ILE A 260 6.89 -17.63 8.68
CA ILE A 260 7.91 -16.87 9.41
C ILE A 260 9.07 -16.56 8.47
N PHE A 261 9.54 -15.32 8.50
CA PHE A 261 10.79 -14.90 7.88
C PHE A 261 11.75 -14.45 8.98
N VAL A 262 12.94 -15.04 9.01
CA VAL A 262 14.01 -14.65 9.95
C VAL A 262 15.21 -14.18 9.14
N GLY A 263 15.75 -13.02 9.49
CA GLY A 263 16.89 -12.47 8.78
C GLY A 263 17.78 -11.58 9.62
N LYS A 264 18.98 -11.30 9.10
CA LYS A 264 19.97 -10.43 9.76
C LYS A 264 19.85 -9.00 9.24
N ALA A 265 19.80 -8.04 10.16
CA ALA A 265 19.67 -6.63 9.84
C ALA A 265 20.88 -6.12 9.03
N ARG A 266 20.59 -5.41 7.94
CA ARG A 266 21.52 -4.57 7.17
C ARG A 266 20.98 -3.15 7.16
N VAL A 267 21.56 -2.28 7.98
CA VAL A 267 20.98 -0.99 8.33
C VAL A 267 21.57 0.13 7.48
N PHE A 268 20.68 0.92 6.89
CA PHE A 268 21.00 2.11 6.11
C PHE A 268 20.26 3.32 6.69
N ASP A 269 21.03 4.34 7.02
CA ASP A 269 20.51 5.65 7.42
C ASP A 269 20.26 6.49 6.16
N GLY A 270 19.08 6.28 5.55
CA GLY A 270 18.63 6.93 4.32
C GLY A 270 18.91 6.14 3.03
N GLU A 271 18.08 6.37 2.01
CA GLU A 271 18.11 5.63 0.73
C GLU A 271 19.45 5.81 -0.02
N SER A 272 20.06 6.98 0.08
CA SER A 272 21.30 7.28 -0.63
C SER A 272 22.45 6.32 -0.27
N GLY A 273 22.54 5.88 1.00
CA GLY A 273 23.55 4.92 1.42
C GLY A 273 23.30 3.52 0.87
N LEU A 274 22.02 3.14 0.76
CA LEU A 274 21.61 1.88 0.13
C LEU A 274 21.94 1.88 -1.37
N LEU A 275 21.59 2.94 -2.10
CA LEU A 275 21.90 3.07 -3.52
C LEU A 275 23.41 3.03 -3.79
N TYR A 276 24.21 3.73 -2.99
CA TYR A 276 25.67 3.67 -3.08
C TYR A 276 26.18 2.23 -2.93
N SER A 277 25.66 1.48 -1.96
CA SER A 277 26.07 0.12 -1.69
C SER A 277 25.62 -0.87 -2.77
N LEU A 278 24.43 -0.67 -3.35
CA LEU A 278 23.96 -1.45 -4.50
C LEU A 278 24.84 -1.28 -5.73
N GLU A 279 25.36 -0.07 -5.96
CA GLU A 279 26.21 0.25 -7.09
C GLU A 279 27.67 -0.18 -6.87
N ASN A 280 28.23 0.07 -5.69
CA ASN A 280 29.67 -0.04 -5.45
C ASN A 280 30.06 -1.27 -4.62
N GLU A 281 29.15 -1.81 -3.81
CA GLU A 281 29.40 -2.90 -2.87
C GLU A 281 28.32 -4.00 -2.90
N PRO A 282 27.84 -4.47 -4.08
CA PRO A 282 26.68 -5.37 -4.18
C PRO A 282 26.86 -6.73 -3.48
N ASN A 283 28.09 -7.08 -3.10
CA ASN A 283 28.41 -8.32 -2.40
C ASN A 283 28.11 -8.27 -0.88
N ILE A 284 27.78 -7.11 -0.32
CA ILE A 284 27.49 -7.00 1.13
C ILE A 284 26.15 -7.65 1.48
N PHE A 285 25.20 -7.69 0.53
CA PHE A 285 23.89 -8.29 0.69
C PHE A 285 24.00 -9.81 0.63
N LYS A 286 23.43 -10.48 1.62
CA LYS A 286 23.44 -11.95 1.75
C LYS A 286 22.02 -12.50 1.71
N ASN A 287 21.92 -13.79 1.40
CA ASN A 287 20.65 -14.50 1.45
C ASN A 287 20.07 -14.43 2.86
N TYR A 288 18.78 -14.12 2.95
CA TYR A 288 18.01 -13.84 4.16
C TYR A 288 18.45 -12.61 4.96
N ASP A 289 19.20 -11.67 4.38
CA ASP A 289 19.35 -10.35 5.01
C ASP A 289 18.00 -9.61 5.03
N ILE A 290 17.77 -8.79 6.06
CA ILE A 290 16.71 -7.78 6.10
C ILE A 290 17.38 -6.42 5.93
N ILE A 291 17.18 -5.82 4.76
CA ILE A 291 17.66 -4.49 4.40
C ILE A 291 16.73 -3.47 5.04
N ILE A 292 17.26 -2.66 5.94
CA ILE A 292 16.51 -1.70 6.74
C ILE A 292 16.93 -0.30 6.33
N VAL A 293 16.01 0.48 5.76
CA VAL A 293 16.24 1.90 5.45
C VAL A 293 15.44 2.73 6.42
N ARG A 294 16.12 3.50 7.27
CA ARG A 294 15.47 4.29 8.33
C ARG A 294 15.76 5.78 8.21
N TYR A 295 15.01 6.57 8.96
CA TYR A 295 14.93 8.03 8.83
C TYR A 295 14.27 8.51 7.54
N GLU A 296 13.50 7.64 6.89
CA GLU A 296 12.70 7.92 5.69
C GLU A 296 11.22 8.15 6.02
N GLY A 297 10.87 8.24 7.30
CA GLY A 297 9.52 8.49 7.75
C GLY A 297 8.98 9.91 7.50
N PRO A 298 7.72 10.19 7.91
CA PRO A 298 7.07 11.48 7.72
C PRO A 298 7.86 12.69 8.24
N SER A 299 8.60 12.54 9.35
CA SER A 299 9.41 13.60 9.95
C SER A 299 10.89 13.52 9.59
N GLY A 300 11.41 12.30 9.41
CA GLY A 300 12.80 12.01 9.12
C GLY A 300 13.24 12.60 7.78
N ALA A 301 12.72 12.09 6.67
CA ALA A 301 13.07 12.55 5.33
C ALA A 301 12.53 13.94 4.97
N PRO A 302 11.72 14.53 5.84
CA PRO A 302 10.25 14.58 5.81
C PRO A 302 9.51 14.27 4.50
N GLY A 303 8.20 14.01 4.63
CA GLY A 303 7.32 13.75 3.48
C GLY A 303 7.17 12.27 3.15
N MET A 304 7.89 11.40 3.87
CA MET A 304 7.82 9.95 3.73
C MET A 304 8.02 9.52 2.27
N PRO A 305 9.20 9.73 1.66
CA PRO A 305 9.42 9.44 0.24
C PRO A 305 9.15 7.97 -0.10
N GLU A 306 8.78 7.73 -1.36
CA GLU A 306 8.58 6.38 -1.89
C GLU A 306 9.83 5.91 -2.63
N MET A 307 10.44 4.84 -2.12
CA MET A 307 11.69 4.29 -2.62
C MET A 307 11.40 3.22 -3.69
N LEU A 308 11.53 3.60 -4.97
CA LEU A 308 11.36 2.70 -6.12
C LEU A 308 12.69 2.28 -6.76
N ASP A 309 13.69 3.17 -6.77
CA ASP A 309 14.99 2.89 -7.40
C ASP A 309 15.70 1.77 -6.63
N SER A 310 15.79 1.91 -5.30
CA SER A 310 16.40 0.91 -4.43
C SER A 310 15.69 -0.45 -4.50
N THR A 311 14.36 -0.50 -4.46
CA THR A 311 13.60 -1.77 -4.55
C THR A 311 13.77 -2.47 -5.89
N SER A 312 13.78 -1.70 -6.99
CA SER A 312 13.98 -2.25 -8.34
C SER A 312 15.37 -2.84 -8.49
N ARG A 313 16.41 -2.13 -8.03
CA ARG A 313 17.80 -2.62 -8.05
C ARG A 313 18.02 -3.82 -7.15
N ILE A 314 17.43 -3.85 -5.96
CA ILE A 314 17.50 -5.02 -5.06
C ILE A 314 16.84 -6.23 -5.73
N THR A 315 15.69 -6.03 -6.37
CA THR A 315 14.99 -7.12 -7.09
C THR A 315 15.87 -7.69 -8.19
N THR A 316 16.51 -6.84 -8.99
CA THR A 316 17.47 -7.28 -10.01
C THR A 316 18.66 -8.02 -9.38
N LEU A 317 19.30 -7.44 -8.36
CA LEU A 317 20.43 -8.04 -7.64
C LEU A 317 20.09 -9.44 -7.12
N CYS A 318 18.90 -9.59 -6.51
CA CYS A 318 18.48 -10.85 -5.94
C CYS A 318 18.23 -11.93 -6.99
N ARG A 319 17.64 -11.56 -8.13
CA ARG A 319 17.45 -12.47 -9.28
C ARG A 319 18.79 -12.90 -9.85
N ASP A 320 19.74 -11.98 -10.00
CA ASP A 320 21.07 -12.25 -10.54
C ASP A 320 21.90 -13.16 -9.61
N GLN A 321 21.79 -12.95 -8.30
CA GLN A 321 22.54 -13.73 -7.30
C GLN A 321 21.79 -14.98 -6.79
N GLY A 322 20.51 -15.15 -7.15
CA GLY A 322 19.67 -16.24 -6.63
C GLY A 322 19.46 -16.19 -5.12
N ILE A 323 19.34 -14.99 -4.54
CA ILE A 323 19.13 -14.77 -3.11
C ILE A 323 17.73 -14.22 -2.84
N VAL A 324 17.26 -14.37 -1.61
CA VAL A 324 16.00 -13.81 -1.09
C VAL A 324 16.35 -12.88 0.06
N VAL A 325 15.77 -11.68 0.09
CA VAL A 325 15.97 -10.69 1.15
C VAL A 325 14.64 -10.12 1.63
N GLY A 326 14.60 -9.61 2.85
CA GLY A 326 13.50 -8.78 3.34
C GLY A 326 13.86 -7.29 3.25
N LEU A 327 12.86 -6.44 3.04
CA LEU A 327 12.97 -4.98 3.07
C LEU A 327 12.12 -4.42 4.21
N MET A 328 12.68 -3.48 4.95
CA MET A 328 11.99 -2.78 6.03
C MET A 328 12.30 -1.28 6.01
N THR A 329 11.29 -0.43 6.20
CA THR A 329 11.48 1.02 6.32
C THR A 329 10.42 1.70 7.17
N ASP A 330 10.79 2.82 7.81
CA ASP A 330 9.84 3.78 8.38
C ASP A 330 9.23 4.73 7.32
N GLY A 331 9.74 4.69 6.09
CA GLY A 331 9.20 5.35 4.90
C GLY A 331 8.26 4.46 4.09
N ARG A 332 8.32 4.57 2.75
CA ARG A 332 7.49 3.79 1.82
C ARG A 332 8.36 3.12 0.76
N PHE A 333 7.99 1.92 0.35
CA PHE A 333 8.58 1.21 -0.79
C PHE A 333 7.59 1.17 -1.95
N SER A 334 8.11 1.26 -3.17
CA SER A 334 7.34 1.00 -4.40
C SER A 334 7.80 -0.29 -5.06
N GLY A 335 6.93 -0.88 -5.89
CA GLY A 335 7.24 -2.09 -6.64
C GLY A 335 7.06 -3.40 -5.87
N GLY A 336 7.30 -4.51 -6.55
CA GLY A 336 7.42 -5.85 -5.95
C GLY A 336 8.89 -6.16 -5.63
N SER A 337 9.13 -7.13 -4.76
CA SER A 337 10.49 -7.64 -4.49
C SER A 337 10.49 -9.17 -4.47
N VAL A 338 11.66 -9.78 -4.55
CA VAL A 338 11.87 -11.24 -4.43
C VAL A 338 11.62 -11.80 -3.01
N GLY A 339 11.21 -10.97 -2.05
CA GLY A 339 10.93 -11.36 -0.67
C GLY A 339 9.89 -10.46 -0.01
N LEU A 340 10.05 -10.19 1.29
CA LEU A 340 9.10 -9.38 2.05
C LEU A 340 9.38 -7.90 1.90
N VAL A 341 8.34 -7.09 1.74
CA VAL A 341 8.44 -5.62 1.72
C VAL A 341 7.55 -5.04 2.81
N VAL A 342 8.18 -4.54 3.87
CA VAL A 342 7.50 -3.90 5.00
C VAL A 342 7.78 -2.40 4.97
N GLY A 343 6.73 -1.62 4.80
CA GLY A 343 6.79 -0.15 4.91
C GLY A 343 6.10 0.34 6.17
N HIS A 344 6.18 1.65 6.39
CA HIS A 344 5.41 2.37 7.41
C HIS A 344 5.75 1.96 8.84
N VAL A 345 6.92 1.36 9.08
CA VAL A 345 7.31 0.90 10.41
C VAL A 345 7.41 2.10 11.34
N GLY A 346 6.49 2.17 12.28
CA GLY A 346 6.36 3.27 13.22
C GLY A 346 6.28 2.79 14.68
N PRO A 347 6.69 3.62 15.66
CA PRO A 347 7.11 5.01 15.49
C PRO A 347 8.39 5.17 14.67
N GLU A 348 8.46 6.21 13.83
CA GLU A 348 9.58 6.39 12.88
C GLU A 348 10.92 6.63 13.60
N ALA A 349 12.03 6.36 12.91
CA ALA A 349 13.36 6.44 13.51
C ALA A 349 13.73 7.85 13.97
N ALA A 350 13.27 8.86 13.24
CA ALA A 350 13.51 10.27 13.57
C ALA A 350 12.90 10.69 14.92
N LEU A 351 11.89 9.96 15.40
CA LEU A 351 11.23 10.20 16.68
C LEU A 351 11.66 9.20 17.77
N GLY A 352 12.68 8.39 17.50
CA GLY A 352 13.27 7.45 18.46
C GLY A 352 12.43 6.19 18.66
N GLY A 353 11.61 5.82 17.68
CA GLY A 353 10.97 4.51 17.65
C GLY A 353 11.97 3.38 17.51
N GLU A 354 11.51 2.16 17.76
CA GLU A 354 12.37 0.99 17.92
C GLU A 354 13.21 0.66 16.67
N ILE A 355 12.74 1.00 15.47
CA ILE A 355 13.52 0.90 14.22
C ILE A 355 14.82 1.74 14.23
N ALA A 356 14.89 2.84 15.00
CA ALA A 356 16.11 3.62 15.19
C ALA A 356 17.19 2.90 16.01
N LEU A 357 16.82 1.82 16.71
CA LEU A 357 17.65 1.15 17.69
C LEU A 357 18.23 -0.17 17.15
N ILE A 358 17.89 -0.52 15.91
CA ILE A 358 18.43 -1.70 15.25
C ILE A 358 19.89 -1.42 14.87
N GLU A 359 20.76 -2.40 15.12
CA GLU A 359 22.16 -2.42 14.73
C GLU A 359 22.39 -3.50 13.65
N ASP A 360 23.44 -3.35 12.84
CA ASP A 360 23.80 -4.36 11.85
C ASP A 360 24.01 -5.74 12.50
N GLY A 361 23.43 -6.77 11.90
CA GLY A 361 23.52 -8.14 12.38
C GLY A 361 22.51 -8.53 13.46
N ASP A 362 21.69 -7.60 13.96
CA ASP A 362 20.52 -7.93 14.79
C ASP A 362 19.60 -8.92 14.05
N GLU A 363 18.91 -9.78 14.79
CA GLU A 363 17.95 -10.71 14.23
C GLU A 363 16.55 -10.09 14.16
N ILE A 364 16.00 -10.04 12.96
CA ILE A 364 14.64 -9.58 12.71
C ILE A 364 13.76 -10.79 12.36
N VAL A 365 12.63 -10.90 13.06
CA VAL A 365 11.64 -11.95 12.88
C VAL A 365 10.32 -11.31 12.45
N ILE A 366 9.84 -11.70 11.28
CA ILE A 366 8.50 -11.35 10.78
C ILE A 366 7.66 -12.62 10.85
N ASP A 367 6.70 -12.66 11.77
CA ASP A 367 5.81 -13.80 12.00
C ASP A 367 4.38 -13.45 11.58
N LEU A 368 3.93 -14.04 10.48
CA LEU A 368 2.60 -13.77 9.92
C LEU A 368 1.50 -14.62 10.59
N ASN A 369 1.86 -15.60 11.42
CA ASN A 369 0.88 -16.35 12.21
C ASN A 369 0.28 -15.46 13.31
N ILE A 370 1.12 -14.59 13.91
CA ILE A 370 0.71 -13.63 14.93
C ILE A 370 0.67 -12.18 14.43
N ASN A 371 1.04 -11.94 13.17
CA ASN A 371 1.11 -10.62 12.53
C ASN A 371 2.05 -9.64 13.28
N GLU A 372 3.27 -10.08 13.59
CA GLU A 372 4.25 -9.25 14.29
C GLU A 372 5.57 -9.11 13.53
N ILE A 373 6.23 -7.97 13.75
CA ILE A 373 7.62 -7.72 13.36
C ILE A 373 8.44 -7.37 14.60
N ASN A 374 9.47 -8.17 14.86
CA ASN A 374 10.26 -8.12 16.09
C ASN A 374 11.77 -8.11 15.80
N CYS A 375 12.51 -7.34 16.58
CA CYS A 375 13.97 -7.48 16.72
C CYS A 375 14.26 -8.27 18.01
N THR A 376 14.94 -9.41 17.90
CA THR A 376 15.19 -10.33 19.02
C THR A 376 15.99 -9.63 20.13
N GLU A 377 17.02 -8.87 19.78
CA GLU A 377 17.89 -8.16 20.71
C GLU A 377 17.15 -7.08 21.51
N LEU A 378 16.12 -6.45 20.92
CA LEU A 378 15.32 -5.42 21.59
C LEU A 378 14.29 -6.00 22.58
N THR A 379 14.12 -7.32 22.64
CA THR A 379 13.31 -7.96 23.69
C THR A 379 13.99 -7.89 25.07
N ASP A 380 15.32 -7.80 25.10
CA ASP A 380 16.07 -7.56 26.32
C ASP A 380 15.97 -6.08 26.74
N ARG A 381 15.36 -5.85 27.91
CA ARG A 381 15.17 -4.50 28.47
C ARG A 381 16.50 -3.78 28.71
N ALA A 382 17.58 -4.49 29.05
CA ALA A 382 18.87 -3.84 29.27
C ALA A 382 19.42 -3.27 27.96
N THR A 383 19.41 -4.07 26.90
CA THR A 383 19.80 -3.68 25.53
C THR A 383 18.92 -2.55 25.00
N LEU A 384 17.59 -2.69 25.08
CA LEU A 384 16.65 -1.66 24.66
C LEU A 384 16.90 -0.32 25.36
N ASN A 385 17.04 -0.31 26.68
CA ASN A 385 17.28 0.91 27.45
C ASN A 385 18.63 1.54 27.12
N LYS A 386 19.68 0.72 26.98
CA LYS A 386 21.02 1.19 26.59
C LYS A 386 20.97 1.88 25.22
N ARG A 387 20.37 1.25 24.21
CA ARG A 387 20.26 1.81 22.85
C ARG A 387 19.37 3.06 22.82
N LYS A 388 18.23 3.06 23.55
CA LYS A 388 17.38 4.26 23.71
C LYS A 388 18.14 5.43 24.35
N SER A 389 18.91 5.19 25.41
CA SER A 389 19.72 6.23 26.06
C SER A 389 20.83 6.74 25.14
N ALA A 390 21.49 5.87 24.38
CA ALA A 390 22.50 6.27 23.41
C ALA A 390 21.91 7.15 22.30
N TRP A 391 20.77 6.74 21.73
CA TRP A 391 20.06 7.52 20.71
C TRP A 391 19.64 8.89 21.24
N LYS A 392 19.05 8.96 22.45
CA LYS A 392 18.66 10.24 23.07
C LYS A 392 19.84 11.17 23.28
N LYS A 393 20.97 10.64 23.75
CA LYS A 393 22.19 11.42 23.93
C LYS A 393 22.66 12.03 22.60
N VAL A 394 22.67 11.25 21.52
CA VAL A 394 23.04 11.74 20.17
C VAL A 394 22.11 12.88 19.72
N VAL A 395 20.81 12.78 20.00
CA VAL A 395 19.83 13.83 19.69
C VAL A 395 20.04 15.09 20.54
N GLU A 396 20.28 14.93 21.85
CA GLU A 396 20.58 16.04 22.78
C GLU A 396 21.87 16.76 22.37
N ASP A 397 22.92 16.03 22.03
CA ASP A 397 24.20 16.57 21.57
C ASP A 397 24.08 17.29 20.20
N ASN A 398 23.00 17.05 19.45
CA ASN A 398 22.74 17.64 18.13
C ASN A 398 21.46 18.52 18.09
N ASN A 399 21.24 19.31 19.15
CA ASN A 399 20.17 20.32 19.22
C ASN A 399 18.74 19.78 19.05
N GLY A 400 18.49 18.54 19.48
CA GLY A 400 17.15 17.94 19.45
C GLY A 400 16.79 17.25 18.13
N ILE A 401 17.73 17.05 17.21
CA ILE A 401 17.52 16.33 15.95
C ILE A 401 18.63 15.28 15.77
N HIS A 402 18.29 14.05 15.41
CA HIS A 402 19.30 13.01 15.15
C HIS A 402 20.13 13.38 13.89
N PRO A 403 21.47 13.22 13.87
CA PRO A 403 22.31 13.63 12.74
C PRO A 403 22.03 12.87 11.43
N SER A 404 21.49 11.65 11.50
CA SER A 404 21.07 10.86 10.33
C SER A 404 19.80 11.40 9.66
N VAL A 405 19.08 12.31 10.30
CA VAL A 405 17.91 12.96 9.71
C VAL A 405 18.38 13.96 8.65
N GLY A 406 17.83 13.88 7.44
CA GLY A 406 18.24 14.70 6.30
C GLY A 406 18.14 16.21 6.55
N LYS A 407 18.90 17.01 5.78
CA LYS A 407 18.77 18.48 5.83
C LYS A 407 17.49 18.92 5.15
N VAL A 408 16.84 19.93 5.72
CA VAL A 408 15.62 20.52 5.18
C VAL A 408 15.85 22.02 5.00
N ASP A 409 15.68 22.49 3.78
CA ASP A 409 15.93 23.88 3.37
C ASP A 409 14.65 24.63 2.95
N THR A 410 13.51 23.92 2.86
CA THR A 410 12.22 24.54 2.54
C THR A 410 11.31 24.67 3.76
N ARG A 411 10.53 25.75 3.78
CA ARG A 411 9.53 25.99 4.84
C ARG A 411 8.49 24.87 4.93
N LEU A 412 8.08 24.31 3.80
CA LEU A 412 7.07 23.25 3.74
C LEU A 412 7.57 21.96 4.40
N LEU A 413 8.74 21.48 3.98
CA LEU A 413 9.34 20.29 4.56
C LEU A 413 9.70 20.50 6.03
N ASN A 414 10.11 21.71 6.43
CA ASN A 414 10.38 21.99 7.83
C ASN A 414 9.07 21.91 8.66
N ARG A 415 7.96 22.42 8.12
CA ARG A 415 6.65 22.26 8.75
C ARG A 415 6.26 20.78 8.84
N MET A 416 6.44 20.01 7.77
CA MET A 416 6.20 18.57 7.74
C MET A 416 6.98 17.87 8.86
N ARG A 417 8.29 18.12 8.96
CA ARG A 417 9.15 17.56 10.00
C ARG A 417 8.61 17.76 11.41
N HIS A 418 8.05 18.92 11.72
CA HIS A 418 7.61 19.26 13.08
C HIS A 418 6.15 18.95 13.37
N SER A 419 5.33 18.69 12.34
CA SER A 419 3.87 18.54 12.48
C SER A 419 3.33 17.22 11.95
N ALA A 420 4.15 16.42 11.27
CA ALA A 420 3.72 15.12 10.76
C ALA A 420 3.27 14.20 11.90
N VAL A 421 2.16 13.50 11.68
CA VAL A 421 1.71 12.40 12.53
C VAL A 421 2.29 11.08 12.05
N SER A 422 2.17 10.02 12.86
CA SER A 422 2.57 8.67 12.45
C SER A 422 1.88 8.24 11.15
N ALA A 423 2.54 7.35 10.40
CA ALA A 423 1.97 6.63 9.27
C ALA A 423 0.64 5.93 9.62
N LYS A 424 0.47 5.45 10.86
CA LYS A 424 -0.82 4.93 11.38
C LYS A 424 -2.00 5.86 11.09
N PHE A 425 -1.75 7.16 11.14
CA PHE A 425 -2.76 8.18 11.00
C PHE A 425 -2.77 8.84 9.62
N GLY A 426 -1.99 8.34 8.65
CA GLY A 426 -1.89 8.86 7.29
C GLY A 426 -0.62 9.65 6.99
N GLY A 427 0.22 9.93 8.00
CA GLY A 427 1.46 10.68 7.81
C GLY A 427 1.28 12.17 7.49
N GLY A 428 0.05 12.70 7.58
CA GLY A 428 -0.27 14.11 7.30
C GLY A 428 0.26 15.11 8.32
N MET A 429 0.19 16.40 7.98
CA MET A 429 0.60 17.50 8.89
C MET A 429 -0.53 17.93 9.81
N HIS A 430 -0.31 17.86 11.12
CA HIS A 430 -1.26 18.33 12.13
C HIS A 430 -0.60 19.22 13.19
N PRO A 431 -1.30 20.26 13.70
CA PRO A 431 -0.78 21.09 14.79
C PRO A 431 -0.34 20.23 15.98
N ASP A 432 0.87 20.47 16.48
CA ASP A 432 1.49 19.74 17.59
C ASP A 432 1.51 18.20 17.42
N ARG A 433 1.44 17.69 16.18
CA ARG A 433 1.30 16.27 15.84
C ARG A 433 0.05 15.63 16.47
N LYS A 434 -0.97 16.42 16.75
CA LYS A 434 -2.25 15.95 17.31
C LYS A 434 -3.31 15.99 16.23
N LEU A 435 -3.97 14.85 16.04
CA LEU A 435 -5.05 14.76 15.08
C LEU A 435 -6.10 15.83 15.29
N TRP A 436 -6.52 16.42 14.18
CA TRP A 436 -7.55 17.45 14.15
C TRP A 436 -8.53 17.14 13.04
N VAL A 437 -9.81 17.17 13.38
CA VAL A 437 -10.92 16.92 12.47
C VAL A 437 -11.84 18.12 12.53
N SER A 438 -12.14 18.68 11.36
CA SER A 438 -13.18 19.70 11.25
C SER A 438 -14.53 19.01 11.27
N ASP A 439 -15.42 19.38 12.20
CA ASP A 439 -16.78 18.84 12.31
C ASP A 439 -16.82 17.29 12.44
N PRO A 440 -16.32 16.74 13.56
CA PRO A 440 -16.26 15.30 13.79
C PRO A 440 -17.66 14.69 13.85
N ARG A 441 -17.78 13.41 13.47
CA ARG A 441 -19.03 12.65 13.57
C ARG A 441 -18.76 11.25 14.08
N ASP A 442 -19.78 10.64 14.67
CA ASP A 442 -19.69 9.27 15.16
C ASP A 442 -19.77 8.25 14.00
N PRO A 443 -19.04 7.12 14.08
CA PRO A 443 -19.23 6.00 13.19
C PRO A 443 -20.61 5.37 13.42
N VAL A 444 -21.44 5.34 12.38
CA VAL A 444 -22.70 4.59 12.40
C VAL A 444 -22.42 3.18 11.90
N GLU A 445 -22.52 2.20 12.78
CA GLU A 445 -22.41 0.79 12.43
C GLU A 445 -23.71 0.28 11.82
N THR A 446 -23.60 -0.46 10.71
CA THR A 446 -24.73 -1.19 10.13
C THR A 446 -24.69 -2.64 10.60
N SER A 447 -25.74 -3.41 10.31
CA SER A 447 -25.76 -4.86 10.55
C SER A 447 -24.91 -5.66 9.54
N PHE A 448 -24.20 -5.00 8.63
CA PHE A 448 -23.40 -5.69 7.62
C PHE A 448 -22.05 -6.17 8.21
N THR A 449 -21.86 -7.49 8.14
CA THR A 449 -20.60 -8.16 8.44
C THR A 449 -20.14 -8.90 7.18
N PRO A 450 -18.94 -8.60 6.66
CA PRO A 450 -18.39 -9.35 5.53
C PRO A 450 -18.35 -10.85 5.84
N SER A 451 -18.92 -11.64 4.94
CA SER A 451 -18.85 -13.10 5.00
C SER A 451 -18.53 -13.64 3.62
N ASN A 452 -17.75 -14.71 3.55
CA ASN A 452 -17.45 -15.35 2.28
C ASN A 452 -18.26 -16.64 2.17
N LYS A 453 -19.28 -16.66 1.31
CA LYS A 453 -20.13 -17.85 1.12
C LYS A 453 -19.37 -19.10 0.63
N TYR A 454 -18.18 -18.91 0.05
CA TYR A 454 -17.30 -20.01 -0.37
C TYR A 454 -16.32 -20.45 0.74
N ARG A 455 -16.34 -19.77 1.90
CA ARG A 455 -15.54 -20.06 3.09
C ARG A 455 -16.39 -19.90 4.35
N PRO A 456 -17.39 -20.77 4.56
CA PRO A 456 -18.34 -20.62 5.67
C PRO A 456 -17.67 -20.72 7.05
N ASP A 457 -16.54 -21.41 7.15
CA ASP A 457 -15.83 -21.65 8.43
C ASP A 457 -15.04 -20.42 8.94
N THR A 458 -15.01 -19.32 8.19
CA THR A 458 -14.21 -18.11 8.53
C THR A 458 -15.05 -16.98 9.14
N GLY A 459 -16.33 -17.22 9.40
CA GLY A 459 -17.34 -16.17 9.62
C GLY A 459 -17.43 -15.51 11.00
N THR A 460 -16.53 -15.76 11.96
CA THR A 460 -16.80 -15.38 13.37
C THR A 460 -15.61 -14.88 14.20
N ALA A 461 -14.65 -14.13 13.67
CA ALA A 461 -13.54 -13.66 14.52
C ALA A 461 -13.06 -12.24 14.21
N PHE A 462 -13.87 -11.23 14.54
CA PHE A 462 -13.40 -9.90 14.92
C PHE A 462 -14.49 -9.13 15.67
#